data_AF-G4ZR54-F1
#
_entry.id   AF-G4ZR54-F1
#
_cell.length_a   1.000
_cell.length_b   1.000
_cell.length_c   1.000
_cell.angle_alpha   90.00
_cell.angle_beta   90.00
_cell.angle_gamma   90.00
#
_symmetry.space_group_name_H-M   'P 1'
#
loop_
_entity.id
_entity.type
_entity.pdbx_description
1 polymer ?
#
loop_
_entity_poly.entity_id
_entity_poly.type
_entity_poly.pdbx_seq_one_letter_code
_entity_poly.pdbx_strand_id
1 'polypeptide(L)'
;MLPHPLWLVAVFAARFTFPTQAAQDHHYATTAEWPSLRFHFALKRSSMKVFGQSEFSMLATPVLSADSSKVLYDVFAQFTEDTTRYNYSEVYGKTYLSTSSDNRNLPSSVECIDSESRKVPSINSFVSGINEAVPVSGVSGSTGDVIECAPGSVFKVSANGIKFA
;
A
#
# COMPACT_ATOMS: atom_id res chain seq x y z
N MET A 1 22.52 -82.30 22.35
CA MET A 1 22.34 -81.47 21.15
C MET A 1 21.02 -80.73 21.27
N LEU A 2 21.07 -79.43 21.63
CA LEU A 2 20.21 -78.37 21.08
C LEU A 2 20.72 -77.02 21.63
N PRO A 3 20.93 -75.97 20.81
CA PRO A 3 21.57 -74.73 21.21
C PRO A 3 20.57 -73.62 21.61
N HIS A 4 21.11 -72.58 22.24
CA HIS A 4 20.45 -71.32 22.61
C HIS A 4 19.71 -70.65 21.44
N PRO A 5 18.57 -69.96 21.67
CA PRO A 5 18.14 -68.89 20.79
C PRO A 5 18.58 -67.53 21.34
N LEU A 6 19.45 -66.87 20.56
CA LEU A 6 19.74 -65.45 20.61
C LEU A 6 18.44 -64.64 20.53
N TRP A 7 18.30 -63.63 21.39
CA TRP A 7 17.31 -62.57 21.20
C TRP A 7 17.75 -61.66 20.05
N LEU A 8 17.01 -61.71 18.93
CA LEU A 8 17.14 -60.76 17.84
C LEU A 8 16.42 -59.46 18.22
N VAL A 9 17.19 -58.38 18.43
CA VAL A 9 16.65 -57.02 18.42
C VAL A 9 16.55 -56.58 16.96
N ALA A 10 15.33 -56.55 16.42
CA ALA A 10 15.09 -56.01 15.09
C ALA A 10 15.11 -54.47 15.14
N VAL A 11 16.13 -53.86 14.55
CA VAL A 11 16.17 -52.41 14.31
C VAL A 11 15.39 -52.12 13.03
N PHE A 12 14.18 -51.55 13.17
CA PHE A 12 13.41 -51.07 12.03
C PHE A 12 13.94 -49.68 11.60
N ALA A 13 14.74 -49.64 10.54
CA ALA A 13 15.10 -48.39 9.89
C ALA A 13 13.95 -47.94 8.98
N ALA A 14 13.10 -47.02 9.47
CA ALA A 14 12.09 -46.37 8.64
C ALA A 14 12.79 -45.41 7.66
N ARG A 15 12.83 -45.79 6.37
CA ARG A 15 13.24 -44.91 5.28
C ARG A 15 12.06 -44.01 4.91
N PHE A 16 12.08 -42.76 5.36
CA PHE A 16 11.18 -41.74 4.82
C PHE A 16 11.73 -41.28 3.46
N THR A 17 11.20 -41.84 2.38
CA THR A 17 11.35 -41.25 1.05
C THR A 17 10.37 -40.09 0.93
N PHE A 18 10.85 -38.88 1.17
CA PHE A 18 10.12 -37.68 0.76
C PHE A 18 10.05 -37.67 -0.77
N PRO A 19 8.87 -37.49 -1.38
CA PRO A 19 8.83 -37.22 -2.81
C PRO A 19 9.60 -35.92 -3.04
N THR A 20 10.73 -36.01 -3.75
CA THR A 20 11.41 -34.85 -4.31
C THR A 20 10.46 -34.26 -5.34
N GLN A 21 9.65 -33.29 -4.94
CA GLN A 21 8.92 -32.49 -5.91
C GLN A 21 9.98 -31.75 -6.72
N ALA A 22 10.11 -32.15 -7.99
CA ALA A 22 10.88 -31.38 -8.95
C ALA A 22 10.33 -29.96 -8.91
N ALA A 23 11.11 -29.04 -8.37
CA ALA A 23 10.84 -27.62 -8.53
C ALA A 23 10.84 -27.38 -10.05
N GLN A 24 9.66 -27.22 -10.62
CA GLN A 24 9.56 -26.66 -11.96
C GLN A 24 10.05 -25.23 -11.81
N ASP A 25 11.31 -25.03 -12.19
CA ASP A 25 11.92 -23.72 -12.39
C ASP A 25 11.22 -23.08 -13.60
N HIS A 26 10.00 -22.60 -13.34
CA HIS A 26 9.37 -21.65 -14.23
C HIS A 26 10.19 -20.39 -14.02
N HIS A 27 11.05 -20.08 -14.99
CA HIS A 27 11.66 -18.76 -15.14
C HIS A 27 10.56 -17.69 -15.14
N TYR A 28 10.06 -17.32 -13.97
CA TYR A 28 9.43 -16.05 -13.74
C TYR A 28 10.58 -15.06 -13.88
N ALA A 29 10.57 -14.33 -14.99
CA ALA A 29 11.26 -13.06 -15.07
C ALA A 29 11.07 -12.35 -13.73
N THR A 30 12.16 -11.97 -13.08
CA THR A 30 12.17 -11.31 -11.78
C THR A 30 11.18 -10.16 -11.84
N THR A 31 9.96 -10.41 -11.37
CA THR A 31 8.90 -9.40 -11.40
C THR A 31 9.39 -8.37 -10.40
N ALA A 32 9.53 -7.13 -10.83
CA ALA A 32 9.90 -6.06 -9.91
C ALA A 32 8.93 -6.13 -8.72
N GLU A 33 9.43 -6.57 -7.56
CA GLU A 33 8.67 -6.57 -6.32
C GLU A 33 8.56 -5.11 -5.90
N TRP A 34 7.39 -4.52 -6.15
CA TRP A 34 7.12 -3.18 -5.69
C TRP A 34 7.06 -3.21 -4.15
N PRO A 35 7.69 -2.25 -3.45
CA PRO A 35 7.70 -2.25 -2.00
C PRO A 35 6.38 -1.70 -1.45
N SER A 36 5.99 -2.13 -0.25
CA SER A 36 4.99 -1.40 0.53
C SER A 36 5.50 0.00 0.89
N LEU A 37 4.59 0.97 0.82
CA LEU A 37 4.89 2.38 1.04
C LEU A 37 4.15 2.89 2.28
N ARG A 38 4.74 3.90 2.92
CA ARG A 38 4.10 4.69 3.98
C ARG A 38 4.09 6.15 3.56
N PHE A 39 2.90 6.71 3.40
CA PHE A 39 2.72 8.12 3.10
C PHE A 39 2.42 8.86 4.40
N HIS A 40 3.18 9.91 4.68
CA HIS A 40 2.97 10.78 5.83
C HIS A 40 2.49 12.15 5.34
N PHE A 41 1.37 12.61 5.88
CA PHE A 41 0.74 13.86 5.49
C PHE A 41 0.76 14.85 6.65
N ALA A 42 1.14 16.09 6.36
CA ALA A 42 1.04 17.23 7.27
C ALA A 42 0.29 18.39 6.57
N LEU A 43 -0.92 18.68 7.04
CA LEU A 43 -1.80 19.70 6.48
C LEU A 43 -1.46 21.07 7.09
N LYS A 44 -1.19 22.06 6.22
CA LYS A 44 -0.65 23.35 6.65
C LYS A 44 -1.68 24.34 7.20
N ARG A 45 -2.94 24.28 6.75
CA ARG A 45 -3.98 25.19 7.23
C ARG A 45 -4.70 24.56 8.43
N SER A 46 -4.89 25.34 9.51
CA SER A 46 -5.52 24.86 10.74
C SER A 46 -6.95 24.31 10.53
N SER A 47 -7.67 24.84 9.54
CA SER A 47 -9.00 24.39 9.14
C SER A 47 -9.01 23.12 8.28
N MET A 48 -7.86 22.69 7.73
CA MET A 48 -7.78 21.48 6.92
C MET A 48 -7.55 20.28 7.83
N LYS A 49 -8.56 19.41 7.92
CA LYS A 49 -8.55 18.21 8.74
C LYS A 49 -9.12 17.03 7.96
N VAL A 50 -8.54 15.86 8.19
CA VAL A 50 -9.04 14.57 7.71
C VAL A 50 -9.45 13.79 8.95
N PHE A 51 -10.76 13.65 9.18
CA PHE A 51 -11.33 13.04 10.39
C PHE A 51 -10.68 13.62 11.68
N GLY A 52 -10.71 14.95 11.82
CA GLY A 52 -10.10 15.67 12.94
C GLY A 52 -8.57 15.80 12.90
N GLN A 53 -7.86 15.10 12.00
CA GLN A 53 -6.40 15.04 11.98
C GLN A 53 -5.78 16.04 10.99
N SER A 54 -4.76 16.77 11.43
CA SER A 54 -3.88 17.57 10.54
C SER A 54 -2.59 16.84 10.18
N GLU A 55 -2.27 15.75 10.88
CA GLU A 55 -1.10 14.94 10.64
C GLU A 55 -1.49 13.47 10.75
N PHE A 56 -1.16 12.67 9.75
CA PHE A 56 -1.54 11.25 9.70
C PHE A 56 -0.66 10.47 8.75
N SER A 57 -0.72 9.15 8.85
CA SER A 57 -0.04 8.24 7.94
C SER A 57 -1.03 7.30 7.26
N MET A 58 -0.71 6.93 6.03
CA MET A 58 -1.44 5.94 5.25
C MET A 58 -0.46 4.86 4.84
N LEU A 59 -0.85 3.59 5.00
CA LEU A 59 -0.09 2.44 4.56
C LEU A 59 -0.60 2.02 3.18
N ALA A 60 0.31 1.67 2.29
CA ALA A 60 0.01 1.32 0.92
C ALA A 60 0.76 0.04 0.56
N THR A 61 0.03 -1.00 0.15
CA THR A 61 0.59 -2.29 -0.24
C THR A 61 0.38 -2.49 -1.74
N PRO A 62 1.42 -2.81 -2.52
CA PRO A 62 1.27 -2.95 -3.95
C PRO A 62 0.44 -4.17 -4.30
N VAL A 63 -0.46 -3.98 -5.26
CA VAL A 63 -1.30 -5.02 -5.83
C VAL A 63 -1.29 -4.87 -7.35
N LEU A 64 -1.41 -6.00 -8.03
CA LEU A 64 -1.59 -6.00 -9.48
C LEU A 64 -3.04 -5.64 -9.80
N SER A 65 -3.27 -4.78 -10.78
CA SER A 65 -4.62 -4.48 -11.25
C SER A 65 -5.31 -5.74 -11.78
N ALA A 66 -6.65 -5.74 -11.80
CA ALA A 66 -7.43 -6.91 -12.21
C ALA A 66 -7.11 -7.40 -13.63
N ASP A 67 -6.71 -6.49 -14.53
CA ASP A 67 -6.28 -6.75 -15.91
C ASP A 67 -4.77 -6.99 -16.04
N SER A 68 -4.02 -7.00 -14.93
CA SER A 68 -2.57 -7.18 -14.90
C SER A 68 -1.74 -6.16 -15.68
N SER A 69 -2.33 -5.01 -16.02
CA SER A 69 -1.67 -3.98 -16.83
C SER A 69 -0.84 -2.99 -16.02
N LYS A 70 -1.13 -2.84 -14.72
CA LYS A 70 -0.49 -1.84 -13.85
C LYS A 70 -0.41 -2.28 -12.41
N VAL A 71 0.57 -1.75 -11.69
CA VAL A 71 0.65 -1.87 -10.24
C VAL A 71 -0.15 -0.73 -9.61
N LEU A 72 -1.12 -1.10 -8.79
CA LEU A 72 -1.87 -0.23 -7.90
C LEU A 72 -1.39 -0.45 -6.47
N TYR A 73 -1.89 0.38 -5.56
CA TYR A 73 -1.70 0.20 -4.14
C TYR A 73 -3.05 0.08 -3.45
N ASP A 74 -3.20 -1.00 -2.68
CA ASP A 74 -4.25 -1.10 -1.67
C ASP A 74 -3.83 -0.29 -0.46
N VAL A 75 -4.73 0.55 0.03
CA VAL A 75 -4.43 1.60 1.00
C VAL A 75 -5.21 1.36 2.27
N PHE A 76 -4.58 1.59 3.43
CA PHE A 76 -5.24 1.59 4.71
C PHE A 76 -4.82 2.79 5.56
N ALA A 77 -5.78 3.41 6.22
CA ALA A 77 -5.55 4.40 7.26
C ALA A 77 -6.64 4.32 8.32
N GLN A 78 -6.25 4.44 9.59
CA GLN A 78 -7.17 4.55 10.70
C GLN A 78 -7.10 5.95 11.29
N PHE A 79 -8.27 6.54 11.50
CA PHE A 79 -8.43 7.83 12.15
C PHE A 79 -9.31 7.65 13.37
N THR A 80 -9.08 8.48 14.39
CA THR A 80 -9.96 8.57 15.55
C THR A 80 -10.33 10.04 15.74
N GLU A 81 -11.62 10.33 15.80
CA GLU A 81 -12.18 11.64 16.12
C GLU A 81 -13.13 11.44 17.30
N ASP A 82 -12.81 12.04 18.44
CA ASP A 82 -13.48 11.81 19.72
C ASP A 82 -13.55 10.31 20.10
N THR A 83 -14.76 9.74 20.09
CA THR A 83 -15.04 8.32 20.40
C THR A 83 -15.35 7.50 19.14
N THR A 84 -15.10 8.06 17.96
CA THR A 84 -15.43 7.43 16.68
C THR A 84 -14.16 7.09 15.93
N ARG A 85 -14.06 5.82 15.52
CA ARG A 85 -12.95 5.28 14.74
C ARG A 85 -13.41 5.13 13.29
N TYR A 86 -12.62 5.71 12.39
CA TYR A 86 -12.79 5.64 10.95
C TYR A 86 -11.67 4.80 10.35
N ASN A 87 -12.01 3.71 9.68
CA ASN A 87 -11.09 2.91 8.90
C ASN A 87 -11.32 3.22 7.42
N TYR A 88 -10.36 3.90 6.81
CA TYR A 88 -10.30 4.12 5.37
C TYR A 88 -9.55 2.96 4.74
N SER A 89 -10.16 2.34 3.74
CA SER A 89 -9.51 1.33 2.90
C SER A 89 -9.72 1.65 1.42
N GLU A 90 -8.69 1.54 0.62
CA GLU A 90 -8.80 1.48 -0.84
C GLU A 90 -8.34 0.10 -1.29
N VAL A 91 -9.21 -0.66 -1.95
CA VAL A 91 -8.94 -2.05 -2.35
C VAL A 91 -9.29 -2.18 -3.83
N TYR A 92 -8.32 -2.56 -4.66
CA TYR A 92 -8.45 -2.62 -6.12
C TYR A 92 -9.05 -1.33 -6.73
N GLY A 93 -8.66 -0.16 -6.19
CA GLY A 93 -9.15 1.15 -6.62
C GLY A 93 -10.58 1.50 -6.18
N LYS A 94 -11.21 0.68 -5.34
CA LYS A 94 -12.50 0.99 -4.70
C LYS A 94 -12.29 1.43 -3.26
N THR A 95 -12.93 2.52 -2.87
CA THR A 95 -12.76 3.10 -1.54
C THR A 95 -13.91 2.73 -0.61
N TYR A 96 -13.55 2.34 0.61
CA TYR A 96 -14.45 1.95 1.67
C TYR A 96 -14.14 2.77 2.92
N LEU A 97 -15.20 3.20 3.60
CA LEU A 97 -15.10 3.81 4.92
C LEU A 97 -15.90 2.96 5.91
N SER A 98 -15.22 2.40 6.90
CA SER A 98 -15.88 1.77 8.03
C SER A 98 -15.83 2.69 9.23
N THR A 99 -16.99 2.90 9.85
CA THR A 99 -17.12 3.70 11.06
C THR A 99 -17.53 2.80 12.21
N SER A 100 -16.87 2.97 13.36
CA SER A 100 -17.22 2.28 14.60
C SER A 100 -17.10 3.25 15.77
N SER A 101 -17.90 3.05 16.82
CA SER A 101 -17.83 3.88 18.04
C SER A 101 -17.99 3.01 19.27
N ASP A 102 -17.33 3.42 20.35
CA ASP A 102 -17.52 2.80 21.68
C ASP A 102 -18.87 3.22 22.31
N ASN A 103 -19.52 4.25 21.76
CA ASN A 103 -20.87 4.66 22.15
C ASN A 103 -21.91 3.70 21.52
N ARG A 104 -22.58 2.91 22.36
CA ARG A 104 -23.58 1.92 21.94
C ARG A 104 -24.79 2.51 21.18
N ASN A 105 -25.00 3.81 21.26
CA ASN A 105 -26.06 4.50 20.52
C ASN A 105 -25.66 4.87 19.09
N LEU A 106 -24.38 4.78 18.74
CA LEU A 106 -23.87 5.02 17.40
C LEU A 106 -23.63 3.68 16.70
N PRO A 107 -24.46 3.31 15.69
CA PRO A 107 -24.28 2.05 14.98
C PRO A 107 -22.97 2.08 14.18
N SER A 108 -22.31 0.93 14.08
CA SER A 108 -21.19 0.76 13.16
C SER A 108 -21.72 0.71 11.72
N SER A 109 -20.97 1.27 10.78
CA SER A 109 -21.32 1.30 9.37
C SER A 109 -20.13 0.95 8.49
N VAL A 110 -20.44 0.51 7.27
CA VAL A 110 -19.49 0.40 6.17
C VAL A 110 -20.17 0.98 4.95
N GLU A 111 -19.51 1.92 4.30
CA GLU A 111 -20.00 2.56 3.08
C GLU A 111 -18.92 2.58 2.02
N CYS A 112 -19.36 2.47 0.76
CA CYS A 112 -18.53 2.79 -0.39
C CYS A 112 -18.56 4.31 -0.55
N ILE A 113 -17.40 4.96 -0.46
CA ILE A 113 -17.31 6.40 -0.69
C ILE A 113 -16.82 6.66 -2.12
N ASP A 114 -17.46 7.61 -2.80
CA ASP A 114 -17.07 8.02 -4.14
C ASP A 114 -15.79 8.89 -4.12
N SER A 115 -15.26 9.21 -5.30
CA SER A 115 -14.09 10.09 -5.44
C SER A 115 -14.34 11.51 -4.94
N GLU A 116 -15.56 12.01 -5.06
CA GLU A 116 -15.91 13.41 -4.83
C GLU A 116 -16.16 13.73 -3.35
N SER A 117 -16.52 12.74 -2.53
CA SER A 117 -16.70 12.87 -1.08
C SER A 117 -15.39 12.68 -0.28
N ARG A 118 -14.27 12.38 -0.94
CA ARG A 118 -13.01 12.04 -0.26
C ARG A 118 -12.37 13.25 0.43
N LYS A 119 -12.37 13.21 1.77
CA LYS A 119 -11.44 14.02 2.59
C LYS A 119 -10.01 13.46 2.58
N VAL A 120 -9.80 12.24 2.09
CA VAL A 120 -8.52 11.52 2.20
C VAL A 120 -7.72 11.63 0.89
N PRO A 121 -6.40 11.93 0.95
CA PRO A 121 -5.56 12.02 -0.25
C PRO A 121 -5.49 10.71 -1.05
N SER A 122 -5.50 10.81 -2.39
CA SER A 122 -5.43 9.64 -3.29
C SER A 122 -3.99 9.16 -3.47
N ILE A 123 -3.64 8.05 -2.81
CA ILE A 123 -2.29 7.46 -2.88
C ILE A 123 -1.93 7.00 -4.29
N ASN A 124 -2.84 6.28 -4.95
CA ASN A 124 -2.62 5.80 -6.32
C ASN A 124 -2.37 6.97 -7.29
N SER A 125 -2.96 8.14 -7.05
CA SER A 125 -2.66 9.30 -7.87
C SER A 125 -1.28 9.91 -7.62
N PHE A 126 -0.76 9.89 -6.39
CA PHE A 126 0.61 10.31 -6.11
C PHE A 126 1.61 9.34 -6.74
N VAL A 127 1.38 8.03 -6.61
CA VAL A 127 2.23 7.00 -7.24
C VAL A 127 2.26 7.19 -8.76
N SER A 128 1.10 7.36 -9.41
CA SER A 128 1.05 7.65 -10.85
C SER A 128 1.82 8.92 -11.20
N GLY A 129 1.61 10.00 -10.45
CA GLY A 129 2.28 11.28 -10.66
C GLY A 129 3.80 11.22 -10.51
N ILE A 130 4.31 10.40 -9.60
CA ILE A 130 5.75 10.16 -9.41
C ILE A 130 6.30 9.32 -10.57
N ASN A 131 5.58 8.28 -11.00
CA ASN A 131 6.00 7.43 -12.11
C ASN A 131 5.99 8.18 -13.46
N GLU A 132 5.14 9.18 -13.60
CA GLU A 132 5.03 10.04 -14.79
C GLU A 132 5.84 11.34 -14.68
N ALA A 133 6.68 11.47 -13.64
CA ALA A 133 7.46 12.67 -13.38
C ALA A 133 8.40 13.00 -14.54
N VAL A 134 8.41 14.27 -14.97
CA VAL A 134 9.26 14.74 -16.07
C VAL A 134 10.23 15.81 -15.56
N PRO A 135 11.54 15.70 -15.84
CA PRO A 135 12.49 16.73 -15.44
C PRO A 135 12.16 18.07 -16.11
N VAL A 136 12.37 19.16 -15.38
CA VAL A 136 12.21 20.53 -15.89
C VAL A 136 13.49 21.33 -15.65
N SER A 137 13.78 22.27 -16.54
CA SER A 137 14.95 23.16 -16.46
C SER A 137 14.69 24.42 -15.65
N GLY A 138 13.44 24.70 -15.29
CA GLY A 138 13.10 25.84 -14.44
C GLY A 138 11.67 25.84 -13.94
N VAL A 139 11.41 26.64 -12.92
CA VAL A 139 10.10 26.77 -12.26
C VAL A 139 9.69 28.23 -12.19
N SER A 140 8.39 28.49 -12.24
CA SER A 140 7.88 29.86 -12.14
C SER A 140 7.83 30.27 -10.67
N GLY A 141 8.59 31.30 -10.31
CA GLY A 141 8.53 31.95 -9.00
C GLY A 141 7.22 32.72 -8.80
N SER A 142 6.95 33.09 -7.56
CA SER A 142 5.70 33.78 -7.16
C SER A 142 5.51 35.16 -7.81
N THR A 143 6.60 35.76 -8.31
CA THR A 143 6.65 37.06 -8.99
C THR A 143 6.55 36.95 -10.51
N GLY A 144 6.46 35.72 -11.07
CA GLY A 144 6.43 35.47 -12.51
C GLY A 144 7.79 35.23 -13.15
N ASP A 145 8.88 35.36 -12.38
CA ASP A 145 10.24 35.11 -12.84
C ASP A 145 10.50 33.59 -12.96
N VAL A 146 11.34 33.18 -13.91
CA VAL A 146 11.75 31.77 -14.04
C VAL A 146 13.01 31.53 -13.20
N ILE A 147 12.92 30.58 -12.27
CA ILE A 147 14.06 30.10 -11.48
C ILE A 147 14.65 28.91 -12.23
N GLU A 148 15.81 29.11 -12.85
CA GLU A 148 16.57 28.05 -13.51
C GLU A 148 17.02 26.99 -12.49
N CYS A 149 16.89 25.73 -12.90
CA CYS A 149 17.17 24.56 -12.08
C CYS A 149 18.27 23.73 -12.74
N ALA A 150 19.16 23.16 -11.95
CA ALA A 150 20.15 22.22 -12.48
C ALA A 150 19.44 21.02 -13.14
N PRO A 151 19.96 20.46 -14.25
CA PRO A 151 19.36 19.30 -14.89
C PRO A 151 19.13 18.15 -13.89
N GLY A 152 17.91 17.62 -13.84
CA GLY A 152 17.52 16.51 -12.96
C GLY A 152 17.29 16.89 -11.48
N SER A 153 17.35 18.19 -11.13
CA SER A 153 17.10 18.65 -9.75
C SER A 153 15.62 18.88 -9.42
N VAL A 154 14.79 19.14 -10.44
CA VAL A 154 13.36 19.39 -10.29
C VAL A 154 12.57 18.60 -11.30
N PHE A 155 11.43 18.05 -10.85
CA PHE A 155 10.51 17.28 -11.66
C PHE A 155 9.12 17.90 -11.58
N LYS A 156 8.47 17.97 -12.73
CA LYS A 156 7.05 18.26 -12.80
C LYS A 156 6.27 16.98 -12.60
N VAL A 157 5.34 16.98 -11.64
CA VAL A 157 4.45 15.87 -11.33
C VAL A 157 2.99 16.33 -11.32
N SER A 158 2.06 15.40 -11.54
CA SER A 158 0.63 15.66 -11.45
C SER A 158 -0.04 14.62 -10.56
N ALA A 159 -0.73 15.08 -9.52
CA ALA A 159 -1.53 14.20 -8.66
C ALA A 159 -2.94 14.78 -8.52
N ASN A 160 -3.94 13.98 -8.86
CA ASN A 160 -5.36 14.30 -8.81
C ASN A 160 -5.70 15.58 -9.60
N GLY A 161 -5.07 15.75 -10.77
CA GLY A 161 -5.21 16.94 -11.61
C GLY A 161 -4.44 18.19 -11.11
N ILE A 162 -3.82 18.13 -9.94
CA ILE A 162 -2.99 19.22 -9.39
C ILE A 162 -1.56 19.04 -9.90
N LYS A 163 -1.01 20.09 -10.50
CA LYS A 163 0.36 20.13 -11.01
C LYS A 163 1.30 20.69 -9.96
N PHE A 164 2.43 20.04 -9.78
CA PHE A 164 3.53 20.48 -8.93
C PHE A 164 4.80 20.59 -9.78
N ALA A 165 5.53 21.67 -9.63
CA ALA A 165 6.85 21.91 -10.21
C ALA A 165 7.57 22.94 -9.33
#